data_AF-A0A3L7Q5X3-F1
#
_entry.id   AF-A0A3L7Q5X3-F1
#
_cell.length_a   1.000
_cell.length_b   1.000
_cell.length_c   1.000
_cell.angle_alpha   90.00
_cell.angle_beta   90.00
_cell.angle_gamma   90.00
#
_symmetry.space_group_name_H-M   'P 1'
#
loop_
_entity.id
_entity.type
_entity.pdbx_description
1 polymer ?
#
loop_
_entity_poly.entity_id
_entity_poly.type
_entity_poly.pdbx_seq_one_letter_code
_entity_poly.pdbx_strand_id
1 'polypeptide(L)'
;WPKPARTKLLEGSDAGSVAAIAAFLSEQPVVARIAIVGHEPVLGHLVSALVSSDSGLRLDLRKGSVAWLRGAPGAMELCGLLVPAMLRSR
;
A
#
# COMPACT_ATOMS: atom_id res chain seq x y z
N TRP A 1 2.07 14.24 12.18
CA TRP A 1 1.37 12.98 11.88
C TRP A 1 0.70 12.49 13.15
N PRO A 2 -0.56 12.01 13.12
CA PRO A 2 -1.19 11.45 14.32
C PRO A 2 -0.37 10.25 14.83
N LYS A 3 -0.34 10.03 16.15
CA LYS A 3 0.28 8.83 16.72
C LYS A 3 -0.46 7.60 16.14
N PRO A 4 0.27 6.55 15.73
CA PRO A 4 -0.36 5.33 15.26
C PRO A 4 -1.25 4.77 16.37
N ALA A 5 -2.53 4.56 16.06
CA ALA A 5 -3.49 4.04 17.04
C ALA A 5 -3.20 2.55 17.35
N ARG A 6 -2.71 1.81 16.35
CA ARG A 6 -2.31 0.40 16.43
C ARG A 6 -1.20 0.14 15.42
N THR A 7 -0.25 -0.72 15.77
CA THR A 7 0.82 -1.18 14.89
C THR A 7 0.86 -2.70 14.93
N LYS A 8 0.78 -3.35 13.77
CA LYS A 8 0.99 -4.79 13.62
C LYS A 8 2.21 -4.98 12.74
N LEU A 9 3.18 -5.76 13.22
CA LEU A 9 4.35 -6.10 12.42
C LEU A 9 3.91 -7.13 11.37
N LEU A 10 4.17 -6.83 10.11
CA LEU A 10 3.96 -7.73 8.98
C LEU A 10 5.36 -8.03 8.44
N GLU A 11 5.87 -9.22 8.76
CA GLU A 11 7.22 -9.65 8.38
C GLU A 11 7.17 -10.41 7.06
N GLY A 12 8.16 -10.15 6.20
CA GLY A 12 8.30 -10.83 4.92
C GLY A 12 8.87 -9.92 3.83
N SER A 13 9.71 -10.47 2.97
CA SER A 13 10.32 -9.77 1.83
C SER A 13 10.15 -10.54 0.52
N ASP A 14 9.31 -11.57 0.54
CA ASP A 14 9.07 -12.47 -0.58
C ASP A 14 7.70 -12.23 -1.23
N ALA A 15 7.41 -12.96 -2.30
CA ALA A 15 6.13 -12.87 -3.00
C ALA A 15 4.93 -13.29 -2.12
N GLY A 16 5.12 -14.19 -1.15
CA GLY A 16 4.08 -14.62 -0.22
C GLY A 16 3.63 -13.50 0.72
N SER A 17 4.53 -12.55 0.99
CA SER A 17 4.27 -11.39 1.84
C SER A 17 3.14 -10.51 1.29
N VAL A 18 3.03 -10.35 -0.04
CA VAL A 18 1.96 -9.56 -0.67
C VAL A 18 0.59 -10.16 -0.37
N ALA A 19 0.44 -11.47 -0.56
CA ALA A 19 -0.81 -12.17 -0.32
C ALA A 19 -1.21 -12.12 1.17
N ALA A 20 -0.24 -12.29 2.08
CA ALA A 20 -0.48 -12.20 3.52
C ALA A 20 -0.93 -10.79 3.95
N ILE A 21 -0.30 -9.73 3.42
CA ILE A 21 -0.71 -8.35 3.71
C ILE A 21 -2.11 -8.07 3.13
N ALA A 22 -2.39 -8.50 1.90
CA ALA A 22 -3.72 -8.33 1.30
C ALA A 22 -4.81 -9.06 2.09
N ALA A 23 -4.56 -10.29 2.54
CA ALA A 23 -5.48 -11.04 3.40
C ALA A 23 -5.74 -10.32 4.72
N PHE A 24 -4.68 -9.83 5.38
CA PHE A 24 -4.82 -9.04 6.61
C PHE A 24 -5.68 -7.79 6.39
N LEU A 25 -5.50 -7.07 5.28
CA LEU A 25 -6.30 -5.88 4.95
C LEU A 25 -7.78 -6.23 4.72
N SER A 26 -8.08 -7.38 4.12
CA SER A 26 -9.47 -7.86 3.91
C SER A 26 -10.20 -8.21 5.21
N GLU A 27 -9.47 -8.54 6.28
CA GLU A 27 -10.06 -8.78 7.61
C GLU A 27 -10.42 -7.48 8.37
N GLN A 28 -9.99 -6.31 7.86
CA GLN A 28 -10.21 -5.04 8.54
C GLN A 28 -11.61 -4.47 8.24
N PRO A 29 -12.20 -3.70 9.16
CA PRO A 29 -13.46 -3.03 8.90
C PRO A 29 -13.38 -2.12 7.67
N VAL A 30 -14.45 -2.03 6.88
CA VAL A 30 -14.52 -1.20 5.65
C VAL A 30 -14.17 0.28 5.90
N VAL A 31 -14.39 0.78 7.12
CA VAL A 31 -14.10 2.17 7.53
C VAL A 31 -12.65 2.39 8.00
N ALA A 32 -11.83 1.34 8.03
CA ALA A 32 -10.45 1.42 8.52
C ALA A 32 -9.58 2.31 7.62
N ARG A 33 -8.69 3.07 8.25
CA ARG A 33 -7.67 3.89 7.58
C ARG A 33 -6.30 3.38 7.97
N ILE A 34 -5.66 2.66 7.05
CA ILE A 34 -4.44 1.90 7.32
C ILE A 34 -3.31 2.47 6.47
N ALA A 35 -2.17 2.70 7.11
CA ALA A 35 -0.92 3.00 6.44
C ALA A 35 -0.02 1.76 6.51
N ILE A 36 0.44 1.28 5.35
CA ILE A 36 1.43 0.21 5.24
C ILE A 36 2.77 0.88 4.91
N VAL A 37 3.79 0.59 5.70
CA VAL A 37 5.15 1.10 5.51
C VAL A 37 6.07 -0.09 5.32
N GLY A 38 6.88 -0.07 4.27
CA GLY A 38 7.71 -1.20 3.88
C GLY A 38 8.70 -0.83 2.78
N HIS A 39 9.10 -1.83 2.00
CA HIS A 39 10.16 -1.71 0.99
C HIS A 39 9.69 -2.24 -0.37
N GLU A 40 10.39 -1.81 -1.43
CA GLU A 40 10.28 -2.42 -2.75
C GLU A 40 11.01 -3.78 -2.80
N PRO A 41 10.56 -4.74 -3.66
CA PRO A 41 9.46 -4.64 -4.62
C PRO A 41 8.06 -4.90 -4.03
N VAL A 42 7.99 -5.23 -2.72
CA VAL A 42 6.76 -5.70 -2.07
C VAL A 42 5.66 -4.64 -2.11
N LEU A 43 5.97 -3.37 -1.85
CA LEU A 43 4.96 -2.31 -1.88
C LEU A 43 4.39 -2.07 -3.28
N GLY A 44 5.22 -2.04 -4.33
CA GLY A 44 4.74 -1.92 -5.70
C GLY A 44 3.83 -3.08 -6.11
N HIS A 45 4.22 -4.32 -5.79
CA HIS A 45 3.40 -5.50 -6.02
C HIS A 45 2.10 -5.50 -5.20
N LEU A 46 2.16 -5.02 -3.95
CA LEU A 46 0.99 -4.90 -3.10
C LEU A 46 -0.02 -3.91 -3.68
N VAL A 47 0.42 -2.74 -4.17
CA VAL A 47 -0.48 -1.78 -4.83
C VAL A 47 -1.15 -2.41 -6.05
N SER A 48 -0.38 -3.13 -6.87
CA SER A 48 -0.92 -3.86 -8.03
C SER A 48 -2.01 -4.85 -7.61
N ALA A 49 -1.72 -5.71 -6.61
CA ALA A 49 -2.66 -6.69 -6.09
C ALA A 49 -3.91 -6.07 -5.45
N LEU A 50 -3.79 -4.92 -4.80
CA LEU A 50 -4.92 -4.23 -4.16
C LEU A 50 -5.84 -3.52 -5.15
N VAL A 51 -5.31 -3.03 -6.27
CA VAL A 51 -6.10 -2.36 -7.31
C VAL A 51 -6.85 -3.38 -8.15
N SER A 52 -6.12 -4.34 -8.73
CA SER A 52 -6.68 -5.52 -9.38
C SER A 52 -5.54 -6.46 -9.73
N SER A 53 -5.71 -7.75 -9.43
CA SER A 53 -4.75 -8.81 -9.78
C SER A 53 -4.45 -8.91 -11.27
N ASP A 54 -5.32 -8.36 -12.12
CA ASP A 54 -5.22 -8.42 -13.58
C ASP A 54 -4.87 -7.05 -14.21
N SER A 55 -4.57 -6.04 -13.39
CA SER A 55 -4.32 -4.68 -13.87
C SER A 55 -3.02 -4.52 -14.68
N GLY A 56 -2.09 -5.47 -14.59
CA GLY A 56 -0.74 -5.32 -15.14
C GLY A 56 0.04 -4.12 -14.57
N LEU A 57 -0.49 -3.49 -13.53
CA LEU A 57 0.04 -2.25 -12.97
C LEU A 57 1.40 -2.53 -12.35
N ARG A 58 2.44 -1.91 -12.90
CA ARG A 58 3.79 -1.86 -12.32
C ARG A 58 4.04 -0.47 -11.79
N LEU A 59 4.18 -0.37 -10.47
CA LEU A 59 4.40 0.88 -9.78
C LEU A 59 5.68 0.78 -8.95
N ASP A 60 6.69 1.56 -9.31
CA ASP A 60 7.94 1.64 -8.55
C ASP A 60 7.86 2.82 -7.56
N LEU A 61 7.73 2.52 -6.26
CA LEU A 61 7.71 3.54 -5.23
C LEU A 61 9.15 3.89 -4.81
N ARG A 62 9.55 5.12 -5.14
CA ARG A 62 10.77 5.71 -4.57
C ARG A 62 10.64 5.86 -3.05
N LYS A 63 11.78 5.87 -2.34
CA LYS A 63 11.81 6.13 -0.89
C LYS A 63 11.02 7.40 -0.55
N GLY A 64 10.12 7.29 0.41
CA GLY A 64 9.26 8.39 0.87
C GLY A 64 8.04 8.67 0.00
N SER A 65 7.81 7.90 -1.08
CA SER A 65 6.58 7.99 -1.86
C SER A 65 5.41 7.33 -1.12
N VAL A 66 4.20 7.79 -1.42
CA VAL A 66 2.94 7.29 -0.85
C VAL A 66 1.94 7.06 -1.97
N ALA A 67 1.45 5.83 -2.11
CA ALA A 67 0.27 5.51 -2.90
C ALA A 67 -0.97 5.59 -2.00
N TRP A 68 -1.99 6.33 -2.44
CA TRP A 68 -3.27 6.44 -1.74
C TRP A 68 -4.34 5.64 -2.47
N LEU A 69 -4.90 4.65 -1.78
CA LEU A 69 -5.92 3.75 -2.31
C LEU A 69 -7.25 3.92 -1.57
N ARG A 70 -8.36 3.63 -2.25
CA ARG A 70 -9.70 3.58 -1.67
C ARG A 70 -10.51 2.42 -2.25
N GLY A 71 -11.31 1.77 -1.43
CA GLY A 71 -12.21 0.69 -1.85
C GLY A 71 -11.95 -0.60 -1.09
N ALA A 72 -12.34 -1.72 -1.69
CA ALA A 72 -12.09 -3.05 -1.15
C ALA A 72 -10.78 -3.64 -1.71
N PRO A 73 -9.96 -4.35 -0.91
CA PRO A 73 -8.77 -5.03 -1.42
C PRO A 73 -9.07 -5.89 -2.66
N GLY A 74 -8.25 -5.77 -3.70
CA GLY A 74 -8.42 -6.45 -5.00
C GLY A 74 -9.29 -5.69 -6.00
N ALA A 75 -9.95 -4.61 -5.57
CA ALA A 75 -10.77 -3.72 -6.40
C ALA A 75 -10.61 -2.25 -5.95
N MET A 76 -9.47 -1.90 -5.37
CA MET A 76 -9.22 -0.54 -4.92
C MET A 76 -8.94 0.40 -6.09
N GLU A 77 -9.37 1.65 -5.98
CA GLU A 77 -8.96 2.73 -6.86
C GLU A 77 -7.65 3.34 -6.37
N LEU A 78 -6.69 3.56 -7.27
CA LEU A 78 -5.51 4.38 -7.01
C LEU A 78 -5.85 5.87 -7.11
N CYS A 79 -6.22 6.47 -5.98
CA CYS A 79 -6.65 7.87 -5.91
C CYS A 79 -5.50 8.87 -6.09
N GLY A 80 -4.25 8.46 -5.85
CA GLY A 80 -3.10 9.33 -6.08
C GLY A 80 -1.76 8.70 -5.70
N LEU A 81 -0.70 9.25 -6.31
CA LEU A 81 0.69 8.93 -6.00
C LEU A 81 1.41 10.22 -5.61
N LEU A 82 1.85 10.30 -4.36
CA LEU A 82 2.64 11.40 -3.86
C LEU A 82 4.11 11.00 -3.82
N VAL A 83 4.98 11.76 -4.48
CA VAL A 83 6.43 11.55 -4.41
C VAL A 83 7.10 12.71 -3.65
N PRO A 84 8.19 12.49 -2.90
CA PRO A 84 8.79 13.55 -2.07
C PRO A 84 9.19 14.81 -2.84
N ALA A 85 9.56 14.67 -4.11
CA ALA A 85 9.91 15.81 -4.97
C ALA A 85 8.74 16.80 -5.16
N MET A 86 7.49 16.35 -5.08
CA MET A 86 6.31 17.21 -5.23
C MET A 86 6.05 18.09 -3.99
N LEU A 87 6.54 17.68 -2.82
CA LEU A 87 6.31 18.38 -1.55
C LEU A 87 7.44 19.32 -1.16
N ARG A 88 8.58 19.27 -1.85
CA ARG A 88 9.70 20.16 -1.57
C ARG A 88 9.39 21.54 -2.17
N SER A 89 9.28 22.56 -1.32
CA SER A 89 9.45 23.94 -1.77
C SER A 89 10.90 24.10 -2.26
N ARG A 90 11.08 24.86 -3.34
CA ARG A 90 12.43 25.27 -3.76
C ARG A 90 13.18 25.96 -2.63
#